data_AF-A0A965NSP5-F1
#
_entry.id   AF-A0A965NSP5-F1
#
_cell.length_a   1.000
_cell.length_b   1.000
_cell.length_c   1.000
_cell.angle_alpha   90.00
_cell.angle_beta   90.00
_cell.angle_gamma   90.00
#
_symmetry.space_group_name_H-M   'P 1'
#
loop_
_entity.id
_entity.type
_entity.pdbx_description
1 polymer ?
#
loop_
_entity_poly.entity_id
_entity_poly.type
_entity_poly.pdbx_seq_one_letter_code
_entity_poly.pdbx_strand_id
1 'polypeptide(L)'
;MSASDCADADGFLAQMLRILPLVDLNVFEEPKAHVVAKSETVTPATVAAALSPAVGATNQAAPEDDELVIVVPCREEGFNKVFLGDNCWYYVSIAPGKVEQIKWCASYQVAPVSAVTYVAPVSRIELFGEHGEYKILFASPAVKLKEPIIYGNTKPGSMQRPRYTTLGKLKSAKEVGDLTV
;
A
#
# COMPACT_ATOMS: atom_id res chain seq x y z
N MET A 1 -13.28 -32.73 12.17
CA MET A 1 -14.52 -32.43 11.42
C MET A 1 -15.39 -33.65 11.58
N SER A 2 -16.50 -33.52 12.30
CA SER A 2 -17.45 -34.60 12.56
C SER A 2 -18.21 -34.93 11.27
N ALA A 3 -18.68 -36.16 11.12
CA ALA A 3 -19.54 -36.54 10.00
C ALA A 3 -20.83 -35.69 9.92
N SER A 4 -21.26 -35.14 11.07
CA SER A 4 -22.37 -34.17 11.15
C SER A 4 -22.02 -32.87 10.43
N ASP A 5 -20.83 -32.31 10.68
CA ASP A 5 -20.40 -31.04 10.07
C ASP A 5 -20.39 -31.11 8.53
N CYS A 6 -20.03 -32.28 7.96
CA CYS A 6 -20.06 -32.50 6.52
C CYS A 6 -21.49 -32.57 5.96
N ALA A 7 -22.41 -33.26 6.66
CA ALA A 7 -23.80 -33.36 6.24
C ALA A 7 -24.54 -32.00 6.31
N ASP A 8 -24.22 -31.18 7.32
CA ASP A 8 -24.72 -29.82 7.45
C ASP A 8 -24.19 -28.91 6.34
N ALA A 9 -22.90 -29.04 5.99
CA ALA A 9 -22.29 -28.29 4.88
C ALA A 9 -22.89 -28.67 3.51
N ASP A 10 -23.16 -29.95 3.27
CA ASP A 10 -23.85 -30.42 2.06
C ASP A 10 -25.27 -29.85 1.95
N GLY A 11 -26.00 -29.83 3.07
CA GLY A 11 -27.34 -29.23 3.13
C GLY A 11 -27.34 -27.74 2.82
N PHE A 12 -26.38 -27.01 3.38
CA PHE A 12 -26.21 -25.57 3.13
C PHE A 12 -25.85 -25.28 1.67
N LEU A 13 -24.91 -26.03 1.08
CA LEU A 13 -24.52 -25.88 -0.33
C LEU A 13 -25.71 -26.11 -1.27
N ALA A 14 -26.53 -27.12 -0.99
CA ALA A 14 -27.74 -27.41 -1.77
C ALA A 14 -28.74 -26.26 -1.76
N GLN A 15 -28.89 -25.55 -0.63
CA GLN A 15 -29.74 -24.36 -0.54
C GLN A 15 -29.15 -23.19 -1.34
N MET A 16 -27.84 -22.95 -1.25
CA MET A 16 -27.18 -21.89 -2.02
C MET A 16 -27.31 -22.11 -3.53
N LEU A 17 -27.06 -23.32 -4.02
CA LEU A 17 -27.18 -23.66 -5.45
C LEU A 17 -28.59 -23.45 -6.02
N ARG A 18 -29.62 -23.47 -5.17
CA ARG A 18 -31.00 -23.20 -5.56
C ARG A 18 -31.32 -21.70 -5.66
N ILE A 19 -30.72 -20.88 -4.79
CA ILE A 19 -31.01 -19.45 -4.71
C ILE A 19 -30.18 -18.66 -5.72
N LEU A 20 -28.90 -19.00 -5.89
CA LEU A 20 -27.95 -18.21 -6.69
C LEU A 20 -28.35 -18.01 -8.16
N PRO A 21 -28.94 -19.00 -8.87
CA PRO A 21 -29.45 -18.80 -10.23
C PRO A 21 -30.62 -17.83 -10.33
N LEU A 22 -31.37 -17.59 -9.24
CA LEU A 22 -32.43 -16.56 -9.23
C LEU A 22 -31.86 -15.15 -9.10
N VAL A 23 -30.61 -15.02 -8.67
CA VAL A 23 -29.93 -13.73 -8.47
C VAL A 23 -28.89 -13.47 -9.56
N ASP A 24 -28.91 -14.25 -10.65
CA ASP A 24 -27.93 -14.23 -11.75
C ASP A 24 -26.46 -14.27 -11.27
N LEU A 25 -26.19 -15.00 -10.17
CA LEU A 25 -24.84 -15.18 -9.62
C LEU A 25 -24.30 -16.58 -9.92
N ASN A 26 -23.17 -16.64 -10.63
CA ASN A 26 -22.46 -17.88 -10.91
C ASN A 26 -21.59 -18.30 -9.72
N VAL A 27 -21.93 -19.43 -9.10
CA VAL A 27 -21.32 -19.94 -7.86
C VAL A 27 -19.84 -20.27 -8.00
N PHE A 28 -19.41 -20.67 -9.20
CA PHE A 28 -18.05 -21.14 -9.50
C PHE A 28 -17.27 -20.16 -10.39
N GLU A 29 -17.81 -18.97 -10.62
CA GLU A 29 -17.09 -17.91 -11.31
C GLU A 29 -16.28 -17.13 -10.27
N GLU A 30 -14.98 -16.93 -10.52
CA GLU A 30 -14.17 -16.08 -9.64
C GLU A 30 -14.82 -14.68 -9.58
N PRO A 31 -14.98 -14.08 -8.39
CA PRO A 31 -15.63 -12.80 -8.25
C PRO A 31 -14.85 -11.74 -9.03
N LYS A 32 -15.35 -11.42 -10.22
CA LYS A 32 -14.81 -10.35 -11.04
C LYS A 32 -15.05 -9.06 -10.27
N ALA A 33 -13.99 -8.49 -9.71
CA ALA A 33 -14.04 -7.18 -9.09
C ALA A 33 -14.73 -6.22 -10.06
N HIS A 34 -15.91 -5.73 -9.66
CA HIS A 34 -16.66 -4.77 -10.43
C HIS A 34 -15.93 -3.43 -10.34
N VAL A 35 -14.89 -3.27 -11.14
CA VAL A 35 -14.40 -1.95 -11.53
C VAL A 35 -15.55 -1.32 -12.30
N VAL A 36 -16.19 -0.31 -11.70
CA VAL A 36 -17.10 0.59 -12.39
C VAL A 36 -16.29 1.27 -13.49
N ALA A 37 -16.26 0.64 -14.66
CA ALA A 37 -15.61 1.15 -15.85
C ALA A 37 -16.52 2.21 -16.47
N LYS A 38 -16.02 3.45 -16.54
CA LYS A 38 -16.13 4.18 -17.79
C LYS A 38 -14.96 3.72 -18.66
N SER A 39 -15.31 2.94 -19.70
CA SER A 39 -14.47 2.46 -20.81
C SER A 39 -13.53 3.52 -21.35
N GLU A 40 -12.23 3.20 -21.48
CA GLU A 40 -11.51 2.78 -22.71
C GLU A 40 -11.18 3.96 -23.64
N THR A 41 -9.94 4.13 -24.06
CA THR A 41 -9.21 3.22 -24.95
C THR A 41 -7.72 3.58 -24.94
N VAL A 42 -6.83 2.61 -25.18
CA VAL A 42 -5.79 2.63 -26.24
C VAL A 42 -5.02 1.30 -26.17
N THR A 43 -5.20 0.49 -27.23
CA THR A 43 -4.41 -0.69 -27.59
C THR A 43 -3.10 -0.28 -28.32
N PRO A 44 -2.15 -1.18 -28.61
CA PRO A 44 -0.74 -0.98 -28.30
C PRO A 44 0.16 -0.76 -29.54
N ALA A 45 1.44 -0.47 -29.24
CA ALA A 45 2.63 -0.64 -30.09
C ALA A 45 2.80 0.29 -31.31
N THR A 46 3.90 1.06 -31.33
CA THR A 46 4.77 1.26 -32.52
C THR A 46 6.13 1.86 -32.10
N VAL A 47 7.15 1.03 -32.30
CA VAL A 47 8.59 1.22 -32.54
C VAL A 47 9.29 2.59 -32.37
N ALA A 48 10.41 2.52 -31.65
CA ALA A 48 11.75 2.95 -32.02
C ALA A 48 12.04 4.35 -32.63
N ALA A 49 12.95 5.03 -31.93
CA ALA A 49 14.04 5.88 -32.45
C ALA A 49 13.73 7.31 -32.92
N ALA A 50 14.23 8.30 -32.16
CA ALA A 50 15.09 9.35 -32.72
C ALA A 50 15.83 10.13 -31.60
N LEU A 51 17.08 10.47 -31.93
CA LEU A 51 18.12 11.10 -31.13
C LEU A 51 17.77 12.51 -30.61
N SER A 52 18.33 12.84 -29.43
CA SER A 52 18.68 14.19 -28.94
C SER A 52 19.39 15.04 -30.02
N PRO A 53 19.44 16.40 -29.96
CA PRO A 53 19.64 17.22 -28.75
C PRO A 53 18.91 18.58 -28.75
N ALA A 54 19.02 19.31 -27.62
CA ALA A 54 19.11 20.77 -27.50
C ALA A 54 18.24 21.36 -26.38
N VAL A 55 18.94 21.99 -25.44
CA VAL A 55 18.57 23.26 -24.78
C VAL A 55 17.16 23.34 -24.20
N GLY A 56 17.10 23.11 -22.90
CA GLY A 56 15.97 23.48 -22.06
C GLY A 56 16.38 23.36 -20.61
N ALA A 57 17.15 24.33 -20.12
CA ALA A 57 17.27 24.54 -18.68
C ALA A 57 15.93 25.08 -18.19
N THR A 58 15.03 24.16 -17.82
CA THR A 58 13.86 24.47 -17.02
C THR A 58 14.13 23.92 -15.62
N ASN A 59 14.41 24.84 -14.70
CA ASN A 59 14.12 24.62 -13.28
C ASN A 59 12.62 24.33 -13.17
N GLN A 60 12.23 23.06 -13.30
CA GLN A 60 10.99 22.56 -12.77
C GLN A 60 11.32 21.96 -11.41
N ALA A 61 11.30 22.80 -10.37
CA ALA A 61 10.86 22.32 -9.08
C ALA A 61 9.38 21.94 -9.30
N ALA A 62 9.13 20.67 -9.61
CA ALA A 62 7.77 20.18 -9.67
C ALA A 62 7.20 20.25 -8.24
N PRO A 63 5.87 20.26 -8.06
CA PRO A 63 5.28 20.03 -6.75
C PRO A 63 5.45 18.56 -6.37
N GLU A 64 6.69 18.13 -6.16
CA GLU A 64 7.06 16.82 -5.61
C GLU A 64 6.87 16.76 -4.08
N ASP A 65 6.37 17.86 -3.49
CA ASP A 65 6.09 18.00 -2.07
C ASP A 65 4.69 17.50 -1.65
N ASP A 66 3.75 17.36 -2.59
CA ASP A 66 2.36 16.95 -2.32
C ASP A 66 2.13 15.43 -2.39
N GLU A 67 3.18 14.66 -2.69
CA GLU A 67 3.04 13.20 -2.77
C GLU A 67 2.80 12.59 -1.40
N LEU A 68 1.70 11.85 -1.26
CA LEU A 68 1.30 11.24 0.00
C LEU A 68 2.21 10.04 0.31
N VAL A 69 2.82 10.08 1.48
CA VAL A 69 3.63 9.04 2.06
C VAL A 69 2.87 8.43 3.24
N ILE A 70 2.78 7.10 3.28
CA ILE A 70 2.32 6.39 4.47
C ILE A 70 3.52 5.94 5.31
N VAL A 71 3.54 6.30 6.59
CA VAL A 71 4.55 5.83 7.55
C VAL A 71 3.97 4.66 8.32
N VAL A 72 4.56 3.48 8.16
CA VAL A 72 4.11 2.24 8.80
C VAL A 72 5.07 1.83 9.93
N PRO A 73 4.56 1.42 11.10
CA PRO A 73 5.41 0.86 12.15
C PRO A 73 5.80 -0.58 11.79
N CYS A 74 7.11 -0.83 11.75
CA CYS A 74 7.70 -2.12 11.42
C CYS A 74 8.50 -2.65 12.61
N ARG A 75 8.25 -3.91 12.99
CA ARG A 75 9.13 -4.69 13.86
C ARG A 75 10.31 -5.23 13.05
N GLU A 76 11.45 -5.43 13.70
CA GLU A 76 12.69 -5.89 13.05
C GLU A 76 12.50 -7.14 12.19
N GLU A 77 11.76 -8.13 12.71
CA GLU A 77 11.51 -9.38 11.98
C GLU A 77 10.68 -9.16 10.70
N GLY A 78 9.59 -8.41 10.81
CA GLY A 78 8.74 -8.08 9.66
C GLY A 78 9.46 -7.18 8.67
N PHE A 79 10.28 -6.24 9.15
CA PHE A 79 11.06 -5.35 8.32
C PHE A 79 12.06 -6.12 7.44
N ASN A 80 12.85 -7.02 8.02
CA ASN A 80 13.86 -7.75 7.27
C ASN A 80 13.25 -8.76 6.29
N LYS A 81 12.24 -9.53 6.72
CA LYS A 81 11.62 -10.56 5.87
C LYS A 81 10.70 -9.96 4.80
N VAL A 82 9.82 -9.06 5.19
CA VAL A 82 8.69 -8.63 4.35
C VAL A 82 9.01 -7.33 3.61
N PHE A 83 9.53 -6.33 4.33
CA PHE A 83 9.77 -5.01 3.75
C PHE A 83 10.99 -5.00 2.83
N LEU A 84 12.09 -5.65 3.23
CA LEU A 84 13.32 -5.77 2.42
C LEU A 84 13.38 -7.03 1.56
N GLY A 85 12.88 -8.16 2.06
CA GLY A 85 12.88 -9.42 1.32
C GLY A 85 11.77 -9.47 0.27
N ASP A 86 10.52 -9.46 0.73
CA ASP A 86 9.34 -9.63 -0.13
C ASP A 86 8.87 -8.33 -0.81
N ASN A 87 9.48 -7.18 -0.49
CA ASN A 87 9.11 -5.86 -1.01
C ASN A 87 7.59 -5.56 -0.90
N CYS A 88 6.99 -5.95 0.21
CA CYS A 88 5.59 -5.71 0.48
C CYS A 88 5.34 -5.44 1.95
N TRP A 89 4.13 -4.99 2.27
CA TRP A 89 3.69 -4.80 3.64
C TRP A 89 2.21 -5.15 3.80
N TYR A 90 1.89 -5.90 4.85
CA TYR A 90 0.56 -6.44 5.10
C TYR A 90 -0.14 -5.74 6.28
N TYR A 91 -1.45 -5.98 6.41
CA TYR A 91 -2.26 -5.57 7.56
C TYR A 91 -2.22 -4.06 7.85
N VAL A 92 -2.32 -3.24 6.81
CA VAL A 92 -2.34 -1.77 6.95
C VAL A 92 -3.77 -1.27 6.94
N SER A 93 -4.18 -0.57 7.99
CA SER A 93 -5.44 0.18 7.97
C SER A 93 -5.23 1.49 7.22
N ILE A 94 -5.82 1.60 6.03
CA ILE A 94 -5.77 2.79 5.18
C ILE A 94 -7.16 3.40 5.08
N ALA A 95 -7.25 4.72 5.07
CA ALA A 95 -8.52 5.40 4.82
C ALA A 95 -8.90 5.21 3.33
N PRO A 96 -10.14 4.79 3.01
CA PRO A 96 -10.51 4.39 1.65
C PRO A 96 -10.28 5.48 0.61
N GLY A 97 -10.50 6.75 0.95
CA GLY A 97 -10.23 7.88 0.05
C GLY A 97 -8.75 8.23 -0.18
N LYS A 98 -7.83 7.62 0.58
CA LYS A 98 -6.38 7.86 0.47
C LYS A 98 -5.63 6.73 -0.23
N VAL A 99 -6.27 5.59 -0.48
CA VAL A 99 -5.61 4.41 -1.07
C VAL A 99 -4.95 4.74 -2.41
N GLU A 100 -5.66 5.45 -3.30
CA GLU A 100 -5.13 5.84 -4.61
C GLU A 100 -4.10 6.99 -4.56
N GLN A 101 -4.06 7.73 -3.45
CA GLN A 101 -3.17 8.90 -3.30
C GLN A 101 -1.78 8.51 -2.78
N ILE A 102 -1.65 7.35 -2.13
CA ILE A 102 -0.39 6.89 -1.53
C ILE A 102 0.56 6.47 -2.64
N LYS A 103 1.64 7.23 -2.81
CA LYS A 103 2.71 6.93 -3.77
C LYS A 103 3.94 6.32 -3.11
N TRP A 104 4.13 6.59 -1.82
CA TRP A 104 5.34 6.21 -1.09
C TRP A 104 4.98 5.58 0.25
N CYS A 105 5.80 4.62 0.68
CA CYS A 105 5.69 3.95 1.97
C CYS A 105 7.01 4.11 2.72
N ALA A 106 6.97 4.68 3.91
CA ALA A 106 8.10 4.83 4.80
C ALA A 106 7.98 3.86 5.98
N SER A 107 9.08 3.20 6.35
CA SER A 107 9.13 2.29 7.50
C SER A 107 9.67 3.00 8.73
N TYR A 108 8.86 3.00 9.79
CA TYR A 108 9.28 3.37 11.13
C TYR A 108 9.70 2.10 11.87
N GLN A 109 10.99 1.95 12.16
CA GLN A 109 11.47 0.84 12.96
C GLN A 109 11.15 1.10 14.43
N VAL A 110 10.43 0.19 15.09
CA VAL A 110 10.21 0.25 16.54
C VAL A 110 11.52 -0.01 17.31
N ALA A 111 11.47 0.05 18.65
CA ALA A 111 12.64 -0.23 19.49
C ALA A 111 13.33 -1.54 19.05
N PRO A 112 14.68 -1.55 18.90
CA PRO A 112 15.64 -0.60 19.47
C PRO A 112 15.94 0.66 18.64
N VAL A 113 15.57 0.73 17.36
CA VAL A 113 16.00 1.81 16.45
C VAL A 113 15.17 3.08 16.61
N SER A 114 13.85 2.94 16.81
CA SER A 114 12.92 4.05 17.06
C SER A 114 13.03 5.22 16.06
N ALA A 115 13.21 4.91 14.77
CA ALA A 115 13.40 5.91 13.73
C ALA A 115 12.84 5.48 12.37
N VAL A 116 12.47 6.45 11.52
CA VAL A 116 12.16 6.22 10.12
C VAL A 116 13.46 6.10 9.34
N THR A 117 13.62 5.02 8.59
CA THR A 117 14.94 4.64 8.04
C THR A 117 14.89 4.29 6.56
N TYR A 118 13.79 3.74 6.06
CA TYR A 118 13.64 3.37 4.66
C TYR A 118 12.35 3.91 4.08
N VAL A 119 12.40 4.22 2.78
CA VAL A 119 11.25 4.60 1.95
C VAL A 119 11.21 3.74 0.70
N ALA A 120 10.03 3.27 0.33
CA ALA A 120 9.80 2.46 -0.85
C ALA A 120 8.68 3.09 -1.70
N PRO A 121 8.84 3.14 -3.04
CA PRO A 121 7.76 3.54 -3.92
C PRO A 121 6.68 2.45 -3.95
N VAL A 122 5.42 2.86 -3.89
CA VAL A 122 4.27 1.95 -3.94
C VAL A 122 3.88 1.69 -5.40
N SER A 123 3.73 0.42 -5.76
CA SER A 123 3.22 0.02 -7.08
C SER A 123 1.70 -0.02 -7.09
N ARG A 124 1.13 -0.78 -6.15
CA ARG A 124 -0.33 -0.95 -6.01
C ARG A 124 -0.68 -1.34 -4.58
N ILE A 125 -1.92 -1.09 -4.23
CA ILE A 125 -2.47 -1.43 -2.92
C ILE A 125 -3.67 -2.35 -3.15
N GLU A 126 -3.62 -3.53 -2.55
CA GLU A 126 -4.66 -4.55 -2.64
C GLU A 126 -5.39 -4.65 -1.31
N LEU A 127 -6.68 -4.94 -1.35
CA LEU A 127 -7.43 -5.30 -0.14
C LEU A 127 -6.95 -6.69 0.31
N PHE A 128 -6.64 -6.81 1.59
CA PHE A 128 -6.08 -8.01 2.19
C PHE A 128 -6.76 -8.27 3.54
N GLY A 129 -7.25 -9.48 3.76
CA GLY A 129 -7.99 -9.83 4.97
C GLY A 129 -9.50 -9.55 4.88
N GLU A 130 -10.23 -10.00 5.88
CA GLU A 130 -11.69 -9.94 5.93
C GLU A 130 -12.23 -8.59 6.44
N HIS A 131 -11.38 -7.80 7.12
CA HIS A 131 -11.77 -6.57 7.81
C HIS A 131 -11.40 -5.27 7.06
N GLY A 132 -11.09 -5.35 5.76
CA GLY A 132 -10.72 -4.19 4.97
C GLY A 132 -9.31 -3.66 5.27
N GLU A 133 -8.40 -4.55 5.66
CA GLU A 133 -6.99 -4.22 5.74
C GLU A 133 -6.40 -4.21 4.33
N TYR A 134 -5.24 -3.58 4.17
CA TYR A 134 -4.60 -3.43 2.87
C TYR A 134 -3.21 -4.06 2.88
N LYS A 135 -2.86 -4.64 1.73
CA LYS A 135 -1.50 -5.05 1.37
C LYS A 135 -0.92 -4.03 0.40
N ILE A 136 0.23 -3.48 0.75
CA ILE A 136 0.99 -2.55 -0.07
C ILE A 136 2.08 -3.34 -0.79
N LEU A 137 2.11 -3.26 -2.13
CA LEU A 137 3.17 -3.83 -2.94
C LEU A 137 4.11 -2.71 -3.40
N PHE A 138 5.42 -2.89 -3.21
CA PHE A 138 6.40 -1.90 -3.65
C PHE A 138 6.79 -2.11 -5.11
N ALA A 139 7.00 -1.00 -5.82
CA ALA A 139 7.46 -1.00 -7.21
C ALA A 139 8.96 -1.32 -7.31
N SER A 140 9.71 -0.87 -6.31
CA SER A 140 11.16 -1.03 -6.23
C SER A 140 11.57 -1.38 -4.81
N PRO A 141 12.75 -2.00 -4.62
CA PRO A 141 13.29 -2.26 -3.30
C PRO A 141 13.40 -0.98 -2.45
N ALA A 142 13.23 -1.14 -1.15
CA ALA A 142 13.26 -0.02 -0.23
C ALA A 142 14.61 0.70 -0.22
N VAL A 143 14.57 2.03 -0.35
CA VAL A 143 15.73 2.91 -0.35
C VAL A 143 15.96 3.44 1.06
N LYS A 144 17.18 3.31 1.55
CA LYS A 144 17.58 3.86 2.85
C LYS A 144 17.62 5.39 2.79
N LEU A 145 17.01 6.06 3.77
CA LEU A 145 17.10 7.52 3.91
C LEU A 145 18.54 7.91 4.29
N LYS A 146 18.98 9.07 3.78
CA LYS A 146 20.30 9.65 4.12
C LYS A 146 20.36 10.03 5.60
N GLU A 147 19.31 10.66 6.10
CA GLU A 147 19.16 11.06 7.49
C GLU A 147 17.97 10.30 8.10
N PRO A 148 18.17 9.47 9.12
CA PRO A 148 17.08 8.78 9.79
C PRO A 148 16.29 9.76 10.66
N ILE A 149 14.96 9.72 10.56
CA ILE A 149 14.07 10.61 11.33
C ILE A 149 13.83 9.99 12.70
N ILE A 150 14.38 10.60 13.75
CA ILE A 150 14.33 10.06 15.11
C ILE A 150 12.97 10.33 15.78
N TYR A 151 12.59 9.48 16.73
CA TYR A 151 11.34 9.67 17.49
C TYR A 151 11.25 11.03 18.22
N GLY A 152 12.40 11.57 18.66
CA GLY A 152 12.51 12.91 19.22
C GLY A 152 11.58 13.17 20.42
N ASN A 153 11.11 14.41 20.53
CA ASN A 153 10.24 14.87 21.63
C ASN A 153 8.74 14.67 21.32
N THR A 154 8.36 13.45 20.94
CA THR A 154 6.98 13.12 20.53
C THR A 154 6.25 12.36 21.65
N LYS A 155 4.94 12.63 21.82
CA LYS A 155 4.08 11.91 22.79
C LYS A 155 4.25 10.39 22.65
N PRO A 156 4.40 9.63 23.75
CA PRO A 156 4.53 8.18 23.70
C PRO A 156 3.31 7.57 23.00
N GLY A 157 3.55 6.69 22.02
CA GLY A 157 2.50 5.99 21.27
C GLY A 157 2.04 6.69 19.99
N SER A 158 2.62 7.84 19.61
CA SER A 158 2.25 8.54 18.37
C SER A 158 2.45 7.72 17.09
N MET A 159 3.29 6.68 17.13
CA MET A 159 3.61 5.81 15.98
C MET A 159 2.97 4.42 16.05
N GLN A 160 1.99 4.18 16.93
CA GLN A 160 1.35 2.86 17.04
C GLN A 160 0.44 2.51 15.86
N ARG A 161 -0.07 3.51 15.14
CA ARG A 161 -0.87 3.31 13.92
C ARG A 161 -0.18 3.96 12.74
N PRO A 162 -0.44 3.51 11.50
CA PRO A 162 0.07 4.17 10.32
C PRO A 162 -0.25 5.66 10.34
N ARG A 163 0.68 6.47 9.84
CA ARG A 163 0.53 7.92 9.73
C ARG A 163 0.65 8.34 8.28
N TYR A 164 -0.08 9.38 7.91
CA TYR A 164 0.08 10.01 6.61
C TYR A 164 0.97 11.22 6.76
N THR A 165 1.93 11.34 5.86
CA THR A 165 2.76 12.53 5.71
C THR A 165 2.93 12.82 4.23
N THR A 166 3.58 13.92 3.89
CA THR A 166 3.90 14.23 2.50
C THR A 166 5.40 14.10 2.27
N LEU A 167 5.80 13.86 1.02
CA LEU A 167 7.21 13.67 0.68
C LEU A 167 8.06 14.89 1.04
N GLY A 168 7.52 16.11 0.86
CA GLY A 168 8.20 17.34 1.27
C GLY A 168 8.50 17.37 2.77
N LYS A 169 7.51 17.02 3.60
CA LYS A 169 7.68 16.93 5.06
C LYS A 169 8.64 15.82 5.46
N LEU A 170 8.59 14.67 4.79
CA LEU A 170 9.51 13.56 5.06
C LEU A 170 10.97 13.96 4.78
N LYS A 171 11.22 14.77 3.75
CA LYS A 171 12.58 15.23 3.39
C LYS A 171 13.10 16.32 4.34
N SER A 172 12.24 17.16 4.90
CA SER A 172 12.63 18.25 5.80
C SER A 172 12.65 17.85 7.28
N ALA A 173 11.86 16.85 7.68
CA ALA A 173 11.66 16.48 9.06
C ALA A 173 12.89 15.78 9.66
N LYS A 174 13.32 16.28 10.82
CA LYS A 174 14.36 15.63 11.65
C LYS A 174 13.77 14.74 12.73
N GLU A 175 12.56 15.07 13.17
CA GLU A 175 11.85 14.37 14.22
C GLU A 175 10.49 13.86 13.73
N VAL A 176 10.05 12.74 14.31
CA VAL A 176 8.74 12.16 14.00
C VAL A 176 7.58 13.11 14.31
N GLY A 177 7.74 13.99 15.30
CA GLY A 177 6.73 15.00 15.64
C GLY A 177 6.45 16.00 14.52
N ASP A 178 7.42 16.27 13.66
CA ASP A 178 7.29 17.18 12.52
C ASP A 178 6.56 16.55 11.32
N LEU A 179 6.42 15.21 11.33
CA LEU A 179 5.67 14.47 10.32
C LEU A 179 4.15 14.56 10.54
N THR A 180 3.72 14.83 11.78
CA THR A 180 2.31 14.87 12.16
C THR A 180 1.78 16.30 12.10
N VAL A 181 0.72 16.51 11.30
CA VAL A 181 -0.10 17.73 11.31
C VAL A 181 -1.26 17.56 12.26
#